data_AF-A0ABD2KRE9-F1
#
_entry.id   AF-A0ABD2KRE9-F1
#
_cell.length_a   1.000
_cell.length_b   1.000
_cell.length_c   1.000
_cell.angle_alpha   90.00
_cell.angle_beta   90.00
_cell.angle_gamma   90.00
#
_symmetry.space_group_name_H-M   'P 1'
#
loop_
_entity.id
_entity.type
_entity.pdbx_description
1 polymer ?
#
loop_
_entity_poly.entity_id
_entity_poly.type
_entity_poly.pdbx_seq_one_letter_code
_entity_poly.pdbx_strand_id
1 'polypeptide(L)'
;MNILRHKKWHVRTKENVARVRRDEAKAAEEERARSERAALAEHEDRVRRLKTRASTAAVASAGDIFGGGAGNESAATSASSAATVGVAGHVNLFAELEEQERTNTVVGNREYAAERKKEQDDWESKVGIMKRFAEDTKEYAKESEWWQGIPLVREKVEKKTAAEDNKLETNKSKGGGQTKFLTEEEKRTLKKMRKKKDGKERRKEDKKERRKEKKKKKRRRHHSSSSSQSSSTDSETEQRRKAAKLDELRRERMVRERQEQVKTKQLFVKPEPKDEKVVTVESQAEDDRQRRYNTQFNPDLARS
;
A
#
# COMPACT_ATOMS: atom_id res chain seq x y z
N MET A 1 22.95 -33.28 -8.33
CA MET A 1 21.49 -33.02 -8.41
C MET A 1 21.11 -31.98 -7.36
N ASN A 2 20.42 -30.89 -7.70
CA ASN A 2 20.04 -29.87 -6.71
C ASN A 2 18.74 -30.27 -5.97
N ILE A 3 18.89 -30.76 -4.74
CA ILE A 3 17.80 -31.20 -3.87
C ILE A 3 17.12 -30.05 -3.11
N LEU A 4 17.75 -28.87 -3.11
CA LEU A 4 17.35 -27.75 -2.28
C LEU A 4 15.95 -27.24 -2.64
N ARG A 5 15.60 -27.26 -3.94
CA ARG A 5 14.31 -26.73 -4.45
C ARG A 5 13.08 -27.49 -3.94
N HIS A 6 13.29 -28.67 -3.35
CA HIS A 6 12.23 -29.48 -2.74
C HIS A 6 12.11 -29.30 -1.23
N LYS A 7 13.02 -28.52 -0.62
CA LYS A 7 12.99 -28.20 0.80
C LYS A 7 12.11 -26.97 1.02
N LYS A 8 11.24 -27.03 2.03
CA LYS A 8 10.31 -25.94 2.37
C LYS A 8 10.99 -24.67 2.86
N TRP A 9 12.21 -24.76 3.38
CA TRP A 9 13.00 -23.61 3.86
C TRP A 9 13.78 -22.91 2.75
N HIS A 10 13.76 -23.41 1.51
CA HIS A 10 14.54 -22.79 0.44
C HIS A 10 13.99 -21.40 0.11
N VAL A 11 14.82 -20.37 0.31
CA VAL A 11 14.48 -18.94 0.17
C VAL A 11 13.86 -18.61 -1.19
N ARG A 12 14.47 -19.06 -2.30
CA ARG A 12 13.99 -18.80 -3.68
C ARG A 12 12.76 -19.60 -4.12
N THR A 13 12.11 -20.36 -3.24
CA THR A 13 10.84 -21.00 -3.62
C THR A 13 9.74 -19.95 -3.67
N LYS A 14 8.82 -20.08 -4.64
CA LYS A 14 7.76 -19.09 -4.86
C LYS A 14 6.93 -18.81 -3.60
N GLU A 15 6.69 -19.85 -2.80
CA GLU A 15 5.94 -19.76 -1.54
C GLU A 15 6.68 -18.91 -0.49
N ASN A 16 7.99 -19.08 -0.36
CA ASN A 16 8.78 -18.31 0.61
C ASN A 16 8.96 -16.86 0.16
N VAL A 17 9.22 -16.63 -1.13
CA VAL A 17 9.30 -15.26 -1.65
C VAL A 17 7.95 -14.54 -1.51
N ALA A 18 6.82 -15.23 -1.69
CA ALA A 18 5.50 -14.65 -1.47
C ALA A 18 5.21 -14.36 0.02
N ARG A 19 5.75 -15.16 0.94
CA ARG A 19 5.66 -14.89 2.39
C ARG A 19 6.44 -13.62 2.74
N VAL A 20 7.70 -13.54 2.29
CA VAL A 20 8.56 -12.35 2.49
C VAL A 20 7.89 -11.11 1.93
N ARG A 21 7.34 -11.14 0.72
CA ARG A 21 6.61 -10.00 0.15
C ARG A 21 5.38 -9.58 0.95
N ARG A 22 4.66 -10.54 1.56
CA ARG A 22 3.52 -10.22 2.43
C ARG A 22 4.00 -9.55 3.71
N ASP A 23 5.08 -10.05 4.28
CA ASP A 23 5.65 -9.51 5.52
C ASP A 23 6.25 -8.11 5.28
N GLU A 24 6.94 -7.91 4.17
CA GLU A 24 7.43 -6.60 3.70
C GLU A 24 6.28 -5.62 3.44
N ALA A 25 5.23 -6.05 2.74
CA ALA A 25 4.05 -5.23 2.48
C ALA A 25 3.35 -4.84 3.79
N LYS A 26 3.20 -5.78 4.72
CA LYS A 26 2.61 -5.51 6.03
C LYS A 26 3.44 -4.52 6.84
N ALA A 27 4.76 -4.68 6.84
CA ALA A 27 5.67 -3.74 7.51
C ALA A 27 5.58 -2.33 6.88
N ALA A 28 5.49 -2.23 5.56
CA ALA A 28 5.32 -0.97 4.85
C ALA A 28 3.96 -0.30 5.14
N GLU A 29 2.87 -1.07 5.23
CA GLU A 29 1.55 -0.57 5.62
C GLU A 29 1.55 -0.06 7.07
N GLU A 30 2.18 -0.78 8.00
CA GLU A 30 2.30 -0.35 9.40
C GLU A 30 3.16 0.91 9.56
N GLU A 31 4.19 1.10 8.73
CA GLU A 31 4.98 2.33 8.69
C GLU A 31 4.17 3.51 8.13
N ARG A 32 3.43 3.31 7.03
CA ARG A 32 2.53 4.32 6.46
C ARG A 32 1.45 4.75 7.44
N ALA A 33 0.79 3.80 8.10
CA ALA A 33 -0.22 4.09 9.12
C ALA A 33 0.36 4.88 10.30
N ARG A 34 1.62 4.62 10.68
CA ARG A 34 2.33 5.41 11.72
C ARG A 34 2.62 6.83 11.24
N SER A 35 3.10 7.01 10.01
CA SER A 35 3.35 8.34 9.46
C SER A 35 2.05 9.15 9.28
N GLU A 36 0.98 8.51 8.84
CA GLU A 36 -0.34 9.15 8.69
C GLU A 36 -0.87 9.60 10.05
N ARG A 37 -0.75 8.76 11.08
CA ARG A 37 -1.12 9.14 12.46
C ARG A 37 -0.29 10.32 12.98
N ALA A 38 1.02 10.34 12.70
CA ALA A 38 1.89 11.45 13.09
C ALA A 38 1.48 12.75 12.36
N ALA A 39 1.25 12.69 11.05
CA ALA A 39 0.81 13.84 10.26
C ALA A 39 -0.55 14.40 10.72
N LEU A 40 -1.50 13.53 11.08
CA LEU A 40 -2.78 13.93 11.66
C LEU A 40 -2.59 14.61 13.01
N ALA A 41 -1.76 14.05 13.90
CA ALA A 41 -1.47 14.66 15.19
C ALA A 41 -0.81 16.04 15.05
N GLU A 42 0.15 16.20 14.13
CA GLU A 42 0.77 17.50 13.83
C GLU A 42 -0.24 18.51 13.30
N HIS A 43 -1.15 18.08 12.41
CA HIS A 43 -2.22 18.91 11.90
C HIS A 43 -3.18 19.36 13.01
N GLU A 44 -3.62 18.42 13.86
CA GLU A 44 -4.46 18.71 15.02
C GLU A 44 -3.79 19.67 16.01
N ASP A 45 -2.50 19.49 16.28
CA ASP A 45 -1.72 20.37 17.14
C ASP A 45 -1.59 21.78 16.56
N ARG A 46 -1.35 21.90 15.26
CA ARG A 46 -1.33 23.20 14.57
C ARG A 46 -2.67 23.91 14.69
N VAL A 47 -3.77 23.20 14.41
CA VAL A 47 -5.13 23.74 14.54
C VAL A 47 -5.42 24.13 15.99
N ARG A 48 -5.02 23.31 16.97
CA ARG A 48 -5.19 23.60 18.39
C ARG A 48 -4.45 24.88 18.77
N ARG A 49 -3.19 25.04 18.35
CA ARG A 49 -2.39 26.26 18.58
C ARG A 49 -3.02 27.51 17.97
N LEU A 50 -3.55 27.41 16.75
CA LEU A 50 -4.25 28.52 16.10
C LEU A 50 -5.54 28.89 16.83
N LYS A 51 -6.32 27.89 17.25
CA LYS A 51 -7.54 28.09 18.04
C LYS A 51 -7.25 28.72 19.39
N THR A 52 -6.21 28.25 20.10
CA THR A 52 -5.82 28.88 21.37
C THR A 52 -5.39 30.31 21.14
N ARG A 53 -4.57 30.60 20.13
CA ARG A 53 -4.15 31.97 19.80
C ARG A 53 -5.33 32.88 19.46
N ALA A 54 -6.27 32.40 18.66
CA ALA A 54 -7.49 33.14 18.33
C ALA A 54 -8.35 33.38 19.57
N SER A 55 -8.51 32.37 20.44
CA SER A 55 -9.25 32.52 21.69
C SER A 55 -8.57 33.49 22.66
N THR A 56 -7.24 33.46 22.79
CA THR A 56 -6.50 34.38 23.65
C THR A 56 -6.54 35.80 23.09
N ALA A 57 -6.47 35.96 21.76
CA ALA A 57 -6.62 37.25 21.12
C ALA A 57 -8.04 37.81 21.32
N ALA A 58 -9.08 36.97 21.21
CA ALA A 58 -10.46 37.35 21.47
C ALA A 58 -10.69 37.73 22.94
N VAL A 59 -10.10 37.00 23.89
CA VAL A 59 -10.17 37.34 25.33
C VAL A 59 -9.41 38.63 25.63
N ALA A 60 -8.22 38.81 25.06
CA ALA A 60 -7.46 40.06 25.19
C ALA A 60 -8.21 41.27 24.60
N SER A 61 -8.84 41.11 23.43
CA SER A 61 -9.66 42.17 22.83
C SER A 61 -10.97 42.42 23.59
N ALA A 62 -11.57 41.39 24.21
CA ALA A 62 -12.77 41.55 25.03
C ALA A 62 -12.47 42.24 26.37
N GLY A 63 -11.26 42.06 26.91
CA GLY A 63 -10.77 42.79 28.09
C GLY A 63 -10.60 44.29 27.85
N ASP A 64 -10.36 44.70 26.61
CA ASP A 64 -10.30 46.12 26.21
C ASP A 64 -11.70 46.77 26.05
N ILE A 65 -12.76 45.97 25.91
CA ILE A 65 -14.13 46.45 25.70
C ILE A 65 -14.88 46.74 27.01
N PHE A 66 -14.49 46.15 28.15
CA PHE A 66 -15.24 46.26 29.41
C PHE A 66 -14.45 46.84 30.60
N GLY A 67 -13.61 47.85 30.35
CA GLY A 67 -13.32 48.89 31.34
C GLY A 67 -11.93 48.90 31.98
N GLY A 68 -11.09 49.82 31.48
CA GLY A 68 -10.33 50.77 32.31
C GLY A 68 -8.94 50.36 32.79
N GLY A 69 -7.88 50.91 32.16
CA GLY A 69 -6.55 50.90 32.76
C GLY A 69 -5.38 51.36 31.90
N ALA A 70 -5.27 52.69 31.71
CA ALA A 70 -4.02 53.46 31.65
C ALA A 70 -2.85 53.02 30.73
N GLY A 71 -2.72 53.78 29.63
CA GLY A 71 -1.46 54.44 29.24
C GLY A 71 -0.28 53.56 28.83
N ASN A 72 -0.10 53.37 27.52
CA ASN A 72 1.24 53.48 26.94
C ASN A 72 1.15 53.95 25.49
N GLU A 73 1.61 55.18 25.26
CA GLU A 73 1.78 55.75 23.93
C GLU A 73 3.02 55.18 23.24
N SER A 74 2.99 55.27 21.90
CA SER A 74 4.12 55.16 20.98
C SER A 74 4.66 53.77 20.64
N ALA A 75 4.21 53.27 19.48
CA ALA A 75 5.13 52.77 18.45
C ALA A 75 4.48 52.92 17.07
N ALA A 76 4.71 54.08 16.46
CA ALA A 76 4.54 54.28 15.04
C ALA A 76 5.54 53.40 14.28
N THR A 77 5.05 52.51 13.40
CA THR A 77 5.79 52.14 12.18
C THR A 77 4.80 51.85 11.05
N SER A 78 4.83 52.76 10.10
CA SER A 78 4.22 52.73 8.78
C SER A 78 4.37 51.39 8.05
N ALA A 79 3.28 50.93 7.46
CA ALA A 79 3.30 50.17 6.21
C ALA A 79 2.02 50.47 5.44
N SER A 80 2.10 51.50 4.59
CA SER A 80 1.15 51.81 3.54
C SER A 80 1.06 50.64 2.55
N SER A 81 -0.11 49.99 2.46
CA SER A 81 -0.44 49.15 1.31
C SER A 81 -1.89 49.41 0.87
N ALA A 82 -2.00 50.38 -0.03
CA ALA A 82 -2.97 50.49 -1.12
C ALA A 82 -4.44 50.11 -0.81
N ALA A 83 -5.18 51.03 -0.19
CA ALA A 83 -6.63 51.06 -0.35
C ALA A 83 -6.94 51.47 -1.80
N THR A 84 -7.44 50.53 -2.61
CA THR A 84 -7.91 50.81 -3.97
C THR A 84 -9.18 51.67 -3.89
N VAL A 85 -9.02 52.98 -4.09
CA VAL A 85 -10.13 53.92 -4.22
C VAL A 85 -10.84 53.62 -5.54
N GLY A 86 -12.03 53.01 -5.45
CA GLY A 86 -12.93 52.87 -6.59
C GLY A 86 -13.46 54.25 -7.03
N VAL A 87 -13.76 54.39 -8.32
CA VAL A 87 -14.07 55.62 -9.09
C VAL A 87 -15.21 56.50 -8.52
N ALA A 88 -15.89 56.11 -7.44
CA ALA A 88 -16.85 56.96 -6.74
C ALA A 88 -16.90 56.62 -5.24
N GLY A 89 -15.94 57.13 -4.47
CA GLY A 89 -16.04 57.39 -3.02
C GLY A 89 -16.28 56.22 -2.06
N HIS A 90 -16.54 55.00 -2.51
CA HIS A 90 -16.76 53.86 -1.63
C HIS A 90 -15.46 53.08 -1.43
N VAL A 91 -14.99 53.06 -0.18
CA VAL A 91 -13.87 52.23 0.23
C VAL A 91 -14.41 50.81 0.42
N ASN A 92 -14.14 49.94 -0.54
CA ASN A 92 -14.47 48.52 -0.42
C ASN A 92 -13.39 47.82 0.40
N LEU A 93 -13.56 47.78 1.72
CA LEU A 93 -12.68 47.02 2.62
C LEU A 93 -12.65 45.51 2.30
N PHE A 94 -13.62 45.02 1.53
CA PHE A 94 -13.77 43.62 1.16
C PHE A 94 -13.38 43.30 -0.29
N ALA A 95 -12.89 44.27 -1.07
CA ALA A 95 -12.54 44.04 -2.48
C ALA A 95 -11.47 42.95 -2.63
N GLU A 96 -10.43 43.00 -1.79
CA GLU A 96 -9.35 42.00 -1.77
C GLU A 96 -9.86 40.62 -1.33
N LEU A 97 -10.85 40.58 -0.43
CA LEU A 97 -11.43 39.36 0.10
C LEU A 97 -12.39 38.71 -0.91
N GLU A 98 -13.20 39.49 -1.62
CA GLU A 98 -14.04 39.02 -2.73
C GLU A 98 -13.20 38.51 -3.91
N GLU A 99 -12.05 39.11 -4.22
CA GLU A 99 -11.13 38.60 -5.25
C GLU A 99 -10.46 37.29 -4.83
N GLN A 100 -10.10 37.13 -3.56
CA GLN A 100 -9.64 35.84 -3.03
C GLN A 100 -10.73 34.77 -3.02
N GLU A 101 -11.99 35.12 -2.77
CA GLU A 101 -13.09 34.16 -2.85
C GLU A 101 -13.42 33.79 -4.30
N ARG A 102 -13.37 34.74 -5.23
CA ARG A 102 -13.53 34.48 -6.67
C ARG A 102 -12.43 33.57 -7.22
N THR A 103 -11.19 33.72 -6.79
CA THR A 103 -10.08 32.85 -7.22
C THR A 103 -10.18 31.43 -6.65
N ASN A 104 -10.66 31.26 -5.41
CA ASN A 104 -10.85 29.95 -4.78
C ASN A 104 -12.10 29.21 -5.24
N THR A 105 -13.14 29.91 -5.71
CA THR A 105 -14.41 29.30 -6.16
C THR A 105 -14.44 28.99 -7.65
N VAL A 106 -13.73 29.77 -8.48
CA VAL A 106 -13.71 29.56 -9.95
C VAL A 106 -12.72 28.47 -10.36
N VAL A 107 -11.66 28.24 -9.58
CA VAL A 107 -10.69 27.16 -9.84
C VAL A 107 -10.91 26.04 -8.84
N GLY A 108 -11.97 25.26 -9.07
CA GLY A 108 -12.17 23.99 -8.37
C GLY A 108 -10.91 23.12 -8.46
N ASN A 109 -10.66 22.33 -7.40
CA ASN A 109 -9.41 21.61 -7.19
C ASN A 109 -8.96 20.84 -8.45
N ARG A 110 -8.01 21.42 -9.18
CA ARG A 110 -7.63 20.99 -10.53
C ARG A 110 -6.95 19.61 -10.52
N GLU A 111 -6.30 19.31 -9.40
CA GLU A 111 -5.70 18.01 -9.13
C GLU A 111 -6.77 16.94 -8.92
N TYR A 112 -7.86 17.26 -8.20
CA TYR A 112 -8.98 16.35 -7.98
C TYR A 112 -9.73 16.01 -9.27
N ALA A 113 -9.93 16.99 -10.16
CA ALA A 113 -10.52 16.75 -11.47
C ALA A 113 -9.61 15.86 -12.35
N ALA A 114 -8.30 16.07 -12.29
CA ALA A 114 -7.33 15.25 -13.02
C ALA A 114 -7.24 13.82 -12.45
N GLU A 115 -7.35 13.66 -11.13
CA GLU A 115 -7.35 12.35 -10.45
C GLU A 115 -8.62 11.57 -10.77
N ARG A 116 -9.79 12.21 -10.70
CA ARG A 116 -11.07 11.60 -11.12
C ARG A 116 -11.06 11.16 -12.58
N LYS A 117 -10.45 11.96 -13.46
CA LYS A 117 -10.29 11.61 -14.87
C LYS A 117 -9.37 10.41 -15.05
N LYS A 118 -8.23 10.35 -14.34
CA LYS A 118 -7.32 9.19 -14.38
C LYS A 118 -7.98 7.93 -13.84
N GLU A 119 -8.71 8.02 -12.74
CA GLU A 119 -9.46 6.91 -12.15
C GLU A 119 -10.51 6.37 -13.13
N GLN A 120 -11.19 7.28 -13.84
CA GLN A 120 -12.13 6.93 -14.88
C GLN A 120 -11.44 6.29 -16.09
N ASP A 121 -10.31 6.84 -16.55
CA ASP A 121 -9.52 6.28 -17.64
C ASP A 121 -8.99 4.86 -17.30
N ASP A 122 -8.53 4.66 -16.07
CA ASP A 122 -8.06 3.37 -15.56
C ASP A 122 -9.19 2.37 -15.42
N TRP A 123 -10.38 2.81 -14.96
CA TRP A 123 -11.57 1.96 -14.89
C TRP A 123 -12.06 1.57 -16.28
N GLU A 124 -12.13 2.53 -17.21
CA GLU A 124 -12.53 2.27 -18.59
C GLU A 124 -11.51 1.39 -19.32
N SER A 125 -10.22 1.56 -19.06
CA SER A 125 -9.16 0.65 -19.53
C SER A 125 -9.33 -0.75 -18.92
N LYS A 126 -9.62 -0.82 -17.62
CA LYS A 126 -9.82 -2.09 -16.89
C LYS A 126 -11.03 -2.87 -17.37
N VAL A 127 -12.11 -2.18 -17.69
CA VAL A 127 -13.36 -2.74 -18.23
C VAL A 127 -13.25 -2.98 -19.74
N GLY A 128 -12.22 -2.43 -20.39
CA GLY A 128 -11.98 -2.57 -21.82
C GLY A 128 -12.87 -1.66 -22.69
N ILE A 129 -13.53 -0.67 -22.08
CA ILE A 129 -14.30 0.38 -22.75
C ILE A 129 -13.35 1.34 -23.46
N MET A 130 -12.29 1.77 -22.75
CA MET A 130 -11.23 2.60 -23.31
C MET A 130 -9.99 1.76 -23.53
N LYS A 131 -9.96 1.02 -24.64
CA LYS A 131 -8.74 0.36 -25.13
C LYS A 131 -7.88 1.41 -25.83
N ARG A 132 -6.85 1.92 -25.15
CA ARG A 132 -5.92 2.88 -25.77
C ARG A 132 -5.27 2.20 -26.98
N PHE A 133 -5.53 2.76 -28.16
CA PHE A 133 -4.98 2.26 -29.40
C PHE A 133 -3.45 2.28 -29.29
N ALA A 134 -2.80 1.16 -29.60
CA ALA A 134 -1.34 0.98 -29.55
C ALA A 134 -0.69 0.76 -28.16
N GLU A 135 -1.44 0.47 -27.08
CA GLU A 135 -0.83 0.11 -25.78
C GLU A 135 0.11 -1.13 -25.85
N ASP A 136 -0.17 -2.04 -26.79
CA ASP A 136 0.64 -3.25 -27.05
C ASP A 136 1.72 -3.04 -28.15
N THR A 137 1.86 -1.84 -28.73
CA THR A 137 2.90 -1.60 -29.74
C THR A 137 4.22 -1.23 -29.09
N LYS A 138 5.32 -1.69 -29.70
CA LYS A 138 6.68 -1.45 -29.23
C LYS A 138 7.06 0.04 -29.24
N GLU A 139 6.38 0.83 -30.06
CA GLU A 139 6.51 2.28 -30.13
C GLU A 139 6.02 2.96 -28.85
N TYR A 140 4.88 2.51 -28.28
CA TYR A 140 4.38 3.00 -27.00
C TYR A 140 5.29 2.58 -25.83
N ALA A 141 5.79 1.35 -25.88
CA ALA A 141 6.77 0.83 -24.93
C ALA A 141 8.17 1.48 -25.05
N LYS A 142 8.38 2.37 -26.05
CA LYS A 142 9.69 2.96 -26.40
C LYS A 142 10.79 1.90 -26.54
N GLU A 143 10.42 0.70 -26.96
CA GLU A 143 11.33 -0.42 -27.08
C GLU A 143 11.82 -0.48 -28.53
N SER A 144 13.10 -0.15 -28.74
CA SER A 144 13.71 -0.26 -30.06
C SER A 144 13.74 -1.71 -30.49
N GLU A 145 13.21 -1.96 -31.68
CA GLU A 145 13.22 -3.29 -32.25
C GLU A 145 14.65 -3.74 -32.52
N TRP A 146 14.93 -5.03 -32.34
CA TRP A 146 16.27 -5.62 -32.53
C TRP A 146 16.90 -5.32 -33.90
N TRP A 147 16.10 -4.94 -34.90
CA TRP A 147 16.55 -4.55 -36.24
C TRP A 147 16.89 -3.07 -36.40
N GLN A 148 16.45 -2.17 -35.51
CA GLN A 148 16.77 -0.73 -35.57
C GLN A 148 18.25 -0.44 -35.27
N GLY A 149 18.92 -1.33 -34.54
CA GLY A 149 20.35 -1.22 -34.21
C GLY A 149 21.29 -1.95 -35.17
N ILE A 150 20.79 -2.55 -36.26
CA ILE A 150 21.64 -3.23 -37.23
C ILE A 150 22.26 -2.16 -38.14
N PRO A 151 23.58 -1.97 -38.12
CA PRO A 151 24.22 -1.03 -39.03
C PRO A 151 23.92 -1.46 -40.47
N LEU A 152 23.27 -0.59 -41.24
CA LEU A 152 23.09 -0.82 -42.67
C LEU A 152 24.47 -0.89 -43.31
N VAL A 153 24.80 -2.05 -43.89
CA VAL A 153 26.10 -2.37 -44.50
C VAL A 153 26.41 -1.50 -45.75
N ARG A 154 25.60 -0.48 -46.05
CA ARG A 154 25.72 0.36 -47.24
C ARG A 154 25.67 1.85 -46.92
N GLU A 155 26.59 2.32 -46.09
CA GLU A 155 26.99 3.73 -46.08
C GLU A 155 28.48 3.82 -45.76
N LYS A 156 29.29 3.33 -46.70
CA LYS A 156 30.69 3.72 -46.86
C LYS A 156 30.90 4.09 -48.32
N VAL A 157 30.47 5.30 -48.67
CA VAL A 157 31.05 6.04 -49.80
C VAL A 157 31.91 7.14 -49.19
N GLU A 158 33.14 6.71 -48.91
CA GLU A 158 34.42 7.41 -48.91
C GLU A 158 34.41 8.95 -49.03
N LYS A 159 34.91 9.59 -47.96
CA LYS A 159 35.77 10.77 -48.09
C LYS A 159 37.23 10.32 -47.82
N LYS A 160 38.13 10.85 -48.67
CA LYS A 160 39.61 11.02 -48.53
C LYS A 160 40.52 9.98 -49.20
N THR A 161 40.85 10.29 -50.45
CA THR A 161 42.20 10.53 -51.02
C THR A 161 43.43 9.87 -50.36
N ALA A 162 44.07 9.00 -51.16
CA ALA A 162 45.51 8.86 -51.45
C ALA A 162 46.57 8.98 -50.32
N ALA A 163 47.26 7.87 -50.01
CA ALA A 163 48.73 7.75 -49.95
C ALA A 163 49.21 6.33 -49.51
N GLU A 164 50.01 5.71 -50.38
CA GLU A 164 51.15 4.76 -50.22
C GLU A 164 51.17 3.56 -49.23
N ASP A 165 51.21 2.36 -49.83
CA ASP A 165 52.31 1.35 -49.81
C ASP A 165 53.01 0.91 -48.50
N ASN A 166 52.78 -0.34 -48.07
CA ASN A 166 53.73 -1.45 -48.27
C ASN A 166 53.24 -2.83 -47.73
N LYS A 167 53.02 -3.75 -48.68
CA LYS A 167 53.45 -5.17 -48.77
C LYS A 167 53.61 -6.03 -47.48
N LEU A 168 52.86 -7.13 -47.42
CA LEU A 168 53.41 -8.51 -47.55
C LEU A 168 52.29 -9.56 -47.68
N GLU A 169 52.50 -10.45 -48.64
CA GLU A 169 51.57 -11.49 -49.08
C GLU A 169 51.50 -12.68 -48.11
N THR A 170 50.36 -13.39 -48.08
CA THR A 170 50.28 -14.79 -48.56
C THR A 170 48.85 -15.34 -48.44
N ASN A 171 48.50 -16.16 -49.43
CA ASN A 171 47.40 -17.13 -49.48
C ASN A 171 46.01 -16.65 -49.87
N LYS A 172 45.94 -16.46 -51.19
CA LYS A 172 44.79 -16.63 -52.07
C LYS A 172 44.12 -17.99 -51.86
N SER A 173 42.95 -18.02 -51.24
CA SER A 173 41.92 -19.02 -51.57
C SER A 173 40.59 -18.31 -51.79
N LYS A 174 40.27 -18.12 -53.06
CA LYS A 174 38.94 -17.77 -53.55
C LYS A 174 37.93 -18.76 -52.97
N GLY A 175 37.03 -18.25 -52.14
CA GLY A 175 35.88 -18.99 -51.63
C GLY A 175 34.68 -18.08 -51.61
N GLY A 176 34.24 -17.65 -52.80
CA GLY A 176 32.96 -16.97 -52.98
C GLY A 176 31.88 -17.79 -52.27
N GLY A 177 31.17 -17.14 -51.35
CA GLY A 177 30.08 -17.74 -50.59
C GLY A 177 28.98 -18.20 -51.52
N GLN A 178 29.05 -19.45 -51.94
CA GLN A 178 27.90 -20.14 -52.48
C GLN A 178 26.91 -20.36 -51.33
N THR A 179 25.72 -19.80 -51.51
CA THR A 179 24.54 -20.15 -50.75
C THR A 179 24.39 -21.68 -50.79
N LYS A 180 24.71 -22.34 -49.67
CA LYS A 180 24.61 -23.80 -49.56
C LYS A 180 23.13 -24.18 -49.57
N PHE A 181 22.57 -24.40 -50.75
CA PHE A 181 21.36 -25.20 -50.89
C PHE A 181 21.70 -26.58 -50.29
N LEU A 182 21.14 -26.87 -49.12
CA LEU A 182 21.33 -28.17 -48.45
C LEU A 182 21.00 -29.29 -49.45
N THR A 183 21.87 -30.27 -49.53
CA THR A 183 21.64 -31.46 -50.36
C THR A 183 20.41 -32.21 -49.85
N GLU A 184 19.74 -32.99 -50.71
CA GLU A 184 18.54 -33.74 -50.32
C GLU A 184 18.78 -34.69 -49.14
N GLU A 185 19.99 -35.24 -49.03
CA GLU A 185 20.38 -36.08 -47.90
C GLU A 185 20.46 -35.29 -46.58
N GLU A 186 21.02 -34.08 -46.60
CA GLU A 186 21.06 -33.20 -45.42
C GLU A 186 19.67 -32.73 -44.99
N LYS A 187 18.76 -32.47 -45.95
CA LYS A 187 17.36 -32.14 -45.64
C LYS A 187 16.64 -33.33 -44.98
N ARG A 188 16.90 -34.56 -45.45
CA ARG A 188 16.33 -35.79 -44.87
C ARG A 188 16.85 -36.04 -43.45
N THR A 189 18.12 -35.78 -43.17
CA THR A 189 18.68 -35.94 -41.81
C THR A 189 18.12 -34.88 -40.85
N LEU A 190 18.02 -33.61 -41.27
CA LEU A 190 17.38 -32.55 -40.48
C LEU A 190 15.90 -32.88 -40.17
N LYS A 191 15.16 -33.41 -41.13
CA LYS A 191 13.75 -33.80 -40.95
C LYS A 191 13.60 -34.96 -39.96
N LYS A 192 14.50 -35.95 -40.00
CA LYS A 192 14.55 -37.05 -39.00
C LYS A 192 14.89 -36.51 -37.60
N MET A 193 15.84 -35.59 -37.49
CA MET A 193 16.24 -34.99 -36.22
C MET A 193 15.11 -34.14 -35.60
N ARG A 194 14.40 -33.34 -36.40
CA ARG A 194 13.21 -32.58 -35.95
C ARG A 194 12.10 -33.51 -35.48
N LYS A 195 11.76 -34.57 -36.23
CA LYS A 195 10.74 -35.54 -35.83
C LYS A 195 11.09 -36.26 -34.52
N LYS A 196 12.37 -36.55 -34.27
CA LYS A 196 12.85 -37.13 -33.01
C LYS A 196 12.77 -36.14 -31.84
N LYS A 197 13.02 -34.84 -32.08
CA LYS A 197 12.88 -33.77 -31.08
C LYS A 197 11.41 -33.56 -30.71
N ASP A 198 10.53 -33.44 -31.69
CA ASP A 198 9.08 -33.24 -31.50
C ASP A 198 8.46 -34.42 -30.76
N GLY A 199 8.85 -35.66 -31.10
CA GLY A 199 8.42 -36.85 -30.37
C GLY A 199 8.88 -36.89 -28.91
N LYS A 200 10.06 -36.33 -28.60
CA LYS A 200 10.59 -36.23 -27.23
C LYS A 200 9.87 -35.14 -26.43
N GLU A 201 9.45 -34.04 -27.06
CA GLU A 201 8.66 -32.99 -26.42
C GLU A 201 7.23 -33.44 -26.12
N ARG A 202 6.55 -34.07 -27.09
CA ARG A 202 5.19 -34.64 -26.87
C ARG A 202 5.16 -35.63 -25.70
N ARG A 203 6.14 -36.55 -25.63
CA ARG A 203 6.26 -37.50 -24.49
C ARG A 203 6.48 -36.81 -23.14
N LYS A 204 7.15 -35.64 -23.10
CA LYS A 204 7.33 -34.87 -21.85
C LYS A 204 6.03 -34.19 -21.44
N GLU A 205 5.26 -33.70 -22.41
CA GLU A 205 3.97 -33.06 -22.19
C GLU A 205 2.93 -34.05 -21.65
N ASP A 206 2.78 -35.22 -22.29
CA ASP A 206 1.89 -36.30 -21.82
C ASP A 206 2.20 -36.73 -20.37
N LYS A 207 3.50 -36.82 -20.03
CA LYS A 207 3.95 -37.18 -18.68
C LYS A 207 3.62 -36.10 -17.66
N LYS A 208 3.65 -34.82 -18.05
CA LYS A 208 3.29 -33.67 -17.20
C LYS A 208 1.78 -33.64 -16.98
N GLU A 209 1.00 -33.91 -18.01
CA GLU A 209 -0.46 -33.93 -17.96
C GLU A 209 -0.98 -35.08 -17.09
N ARG A 210 -0.50 -36.31 -17.30
CA ARG A 210 -0.79 -37.46 -16.43
C ARG A 210 -0.46 -37.20 -14.95
N ARG A 211 0.60 -36.43 -14.66
CA ARG A 211 0.99 -36.06 -13.29
C ARG A 211 0.03 -35.02 -12.68
N LYS A 212 -0.48 -34.07 -13.48
CA LYS A 212 -1.50 -33.10 -13.05
C LYS A 212 -2.83 -33.80 -12.76
N GLU A 213 -3.23 -34.73 -13.62
CA GLU A 213 -4.47 -35.50 -13.45
C GLU A 213 -4.44 -36.37 -12.18
N LYS A 214 -3.34 -37.10 -11.93
CA LYS A 214 -3.15 -37.85 -10.67
C LYS A 214 -3.21 -36.95 -9.43
N LYS A 215 -2.69 -35.71 -9.49
CA LYS A 215 -2.81 -34.75 -8.38
C LYS A 215 -4.25 -34.28 -8.18
N LYS A 216 -5.01 -34.00 -9.25
CA LYS A 216 -6.44 -33.65 -9.16
C LYS A 216 -7.26 -34.79 -8.55
N LYS A 217 -7.01 -36.04 -8.94
CA LYS A 217 -7.70 -37.23 -8.42
C LYS A 217 -7.41 -37.47 -6.93
N LYS A 218 -6.18 -37.21 -6.47
CA LYS A 218 -5.83 -37.26 -5.03
C LYS A 218 -6.51 -36.17 -4.20
N ARG A 219 -6.62 -34.94 -4.72
CA ARG A 219 -7.33 -33.85 -4.01
C ARG A 219 -8.81 -34.18 -3.82
N ARG A 220 -9.50 -34.68 -4.86
CA ARG A 220 -10.93 -35.05 -4.76
C ARG A 220 -11.24 -36.14 -3.71
N ARG A 221 -10.28 -36.99 -3.34
CA ARG A 221 -10.46 -38.03 -2.30
C ARG A 221 -10.41 -37.51 -0.86
N HIS A 222 -9.93 -36.28 -0.63
CA HIS A 222 -9.89 -35.68 0.71
C HIS A 222 -11.02 -34.68 0.95
N HIS A 223 -12.05 -34.66 0.11
CA HIS A 223 -13.16 -33.70 0.18
C HIS A 223 -14.52 -34.39 0.28
N SER A 224 -14.57 -35.73 0.38
CA SER A 224 -15.80 -36.52 0.35
C SER A 224 -16.31 -36.94 1.74
N SER A 225 -15.84 -36.33 2.83
CA SER A 225 -16.36 -36.59 4.18
C SER A 225 -16.99 -35.38 4.88
N SER A 226 -17.32 -34.31 4.14
CA SER A 226 -18.17 -33.24 4.68
C SER A 226 -19.04 -32.65 3.57
N SER A 227 -20.02 -33.43 3.11
CA SER A 227 -21.06 -33.02 2.17
C SER A 227 -22.41 -33.14 2.87
N SER A 228 -22.69 -32.23 3.80
CA SER A 228 -24.06 -31.86 4.13
C SER A 228 -24.47 -30.78 3.13
N GLN A 229 -25.37 -31.14 2.23
CA GLN A 229 -26.07 -30.23 1.34
C GLN A 229 -26.88 -29.25 2.20
N SER A 230 -26.54 -27.97 2.19
CA SER A 230 -27.51 -26.92 2.54
C SER A 230 -27.36 -25.75 1.58
N SER A 231 -28.51 -25.18 1.27
CA SER A 231 -28.77 -24.12 0.32
C SER A 231 -27.85 -22.91 0.50
N SER A 232 -27.41 -22.36 -0.64
CA SER A 232 -26.52 -21.18 -0.77
C SER A 232 -26.97 -19.92 -0.03
N THR A 233 -28.19 -19.86 0.51
CA THR A 233 -28.74 -18.75 1.29
C THR A 233 -28.45 -18.83 2.80
N ASP A 234 -28.06 -20.00 3.33
CA ASP A 234 -27.90 -20.21 4.78
C ASP A 234 -26.49 -19.87 5.30
N SER A 235 -25.50 -19.78 4.39
CA SER A 235 -24.12 -19.44 4.79
C SER A 235 -23.96 -17.96 5.16
N GLU A 236 -24.71 -17.07 4.51
CA GLU A 236 -24.64 -15.62 4.78
C GLU A 236 -25.40 -15.24 6.05
N THR A 237 -26.55 -15.87 6.30
CA THR A 237 -27.35 -15.67 7.52
C THR A 237 -26.59 -16.16 8.75
N GLU A 238 -25.92 -17.31 8.68
CA GLU A 238 -25.03 -17.78 9.74
C GLU A 238 -23.84 -16.85 9.98
N GLN A 239 -23.21 -16.34 8.93
CA GLN A 239 -22.10 -15.40 9.05
C GLN A 239 -22.55 -14.10 9.72
N ARG A 240 -23.74 -13.59 9.37
CA ARG A 240 -24.35 -12.42 10.02
C ARG A 240 -24.67 -12.67 11.49
N ARG A 241 -25.19 -13.84 11.85
CA ARG A 241 -25.44 -14.23 13.24
C ARG A 241 -24.14 -14.33 14.05
N LYS A 242 -23.09 -14.90 13.46
CA LYS A 242 -21.75 -14.98 14.07
C LYS A 242 -21.14 -13.59 14.26
N ALA A 243 -21.30 -12.69 13.28
CA ALA A 243 -20.86 -11.30 13.38
C ALA A 243 -21.61 -10.53 14.47
N ALA A 244 -22.94 -10.65 14.53
CA ALA A 244 -23.76 -10.03 15.57
C ALA A 244 -23.39 -10.51 16.98
N LYS A 245 -23.15 -11.82 17.15
CA LYS A 245 -22.67 -12.41 18.41
C LYS A 245 -21.28 -11.91 18.80
N LEU A 246 -20.38 -11.71 17.84
CA LEU A 246 -19.06 -11.12 18.10
C LEU A 246 -19.18 -9.65 18.53
N ASP A 247 -20.08 -8.89 17.93
CA ASP A 247 -20.31 -7.49 18.31
C ASP A 247 -20.92 -7.35 19.70
N GLU A 248 -21.79 -8.28 20.11
CA GLU A 248 -22.28 -8.36 21.48
C GLU A 248 -21.15 -8.58 22.49
N LEU A 249 -20.27 -9.56 22.24
CA LEU A 249 -19.10 -9.82 23.08
C LEU A 249 -18.13 -8.62 23.15
N ARG A 250 -18.04 -7.83 22.07
CA ARG A 250 -17.27 -6.57 22.06
C ARG A 250 -17.92 -5.50 22.93
N ARG A 251 -19.25 -5.35 22.90
CA ARG A 251 -19.96 -4.41 23.77
C ARG A 251 -19.82 -4.78 25.24
N GLU A 252 -19.98 -6.07 25.57
CA GLU A 252 -19.76 -6.54 26.94
C GLU A 252 -18.33 -6.30 27.43
N ARG A 253 -17.33 -6.53 26.58
CA ARG A 253 -15.93 -6.17 26.88
C ARG A 253 -15.79 -4.69 27.20
N MET A 254 -16.35 -3.80 26.37
CA MET A 254 -16.29 -2.35 26.59
C MET A 254 -16.98 -1.93 27.90
N VAL A 255 -18.09 -2.59 28.27
CA VAL A 255 -18.76 -2.33 29.55
C VAL A 255 -17.89 -2.77 30.72
N ARG A 256 -17.25 -3.95 30.65
CA ARG A 256 -16.30 -4.42 31.67
C ARG A 256 -15.11 -3.47 31.80
N GLU A 257 -14.50 -3.08 30.69
CA GLU A 257 -13.38 -2.14 30.71
C GLU A 257 -13.79 -0.78 31.29
N ARG A 258 -14.99 -0.26 30.98
CA ARG A 258 -15.50 0.97 31.60
C ARG A 258 -15.71 0.82 33.11
N GLN A 259 -16.28 -0.29 33.55
CA GLN A 259 -16.49 -0.57 34.98
C GLN A 259 -15.15 -0.67 35.73
N GLU A 260 -14.16 -1.35 35.15
CA GLU A 260 -12.81 -1.44 35.69
C GLU A 260 -12.13 -0.07 35.71
N GLN A 261 -12.27 0.74 34.65
CA GLN A 261 -11.76 2.11 34.62
C GLN A 261 -12.42 3.02 35.67
N VAL A 262 -13.72 2.86 35.93
CA VAL A 262 -14.40 3.60 37.01
C VAL A 262 -13.86 3.17 38.37
N LYS A 263 -13.70 1.87 38.60
CA LYS A 263 -13.12 1.34 39.84
C LYS A 263 -11.68 1.82 40.05
N THR A 264 -10.84 1.80 39.03
CA THR A 264 -9.46 2.32 39.13
C THR A 264 -9.47 3.81 39.39
N LYS A 265 -10.30 4.58 38.69
CA LYS A 265 -10.47 6.02 38.97
C LYS A 265 -10.93 6.28 40.40
N GLN A 266 -11.87 5.50 40.93
CA GLN A 266 -12.30 5.61 42.33
C GLN A 266 -11.17 5.30 43.32
N LEU A 267 -10.29 4.35 43.02
CA LEU A 267 -9.10 4.07 43.83
C LEU A 267 -8.06 5.20 43.76
N PHE A 268 -7.91 5.85 42.59
CA PHE A 268 -6.95 6.93 42.39
C PHE A 268 -7.46 8.31 42.83
N VAL A 269 -8.79 8.51 42.88
CA VAL A 269 -9.40 9.68 43.51
C VAL A 269 -9.27 9.48 45.02
N LYS A 270 -8.21 10.06 45.59
CA LYS A 270 -8.10 10.25 47.03
C LYS A 270 -9.36 11.01 47.48
N PRO A 271 -10.12 10.52 48.48
CA PRO A 271 -11.19 11.33 49.04
C PRO A 271 -10.56 12.60 49.62
N GLU A 272 -10.93 13.75 49.06
CA GLU A 272 -10.71 15.05 49.71
C GLU A 272 -11.33 14.97 51.13
N PRO A 273 -10.62 15.47 52.16
CA PRO A 273 -11.12 15.42 53.52
C PRO A 273 -12.33 16.36 53.62
N LYS A 274 -13.53 15.80 53.49
CA LYS A 274 -14.73 16.44 54.02
C LYS A 274 -14.87 15.97 55.46
N ASP A 275 -14.81 16.94 56.35
CA ASP A 275 -15.10 16.80 57.76
C ASP A 275 -16.36 15.94 57.93
N GLU A 276 -16.22 14.80 58.61
CA GLU A 276 -17.12 14.31 59.65
C GLU A 276 -16.97 12.78 59.90
N LYS A 277 -16.68 12.47 61.16
CA LYS A 277 -16.89 11.22 61.91
C LYS A 277 -16.17 9.96 61.42
N VAL A 278 -15.04 9.72 62.09
CA VAL A 278 -14.31 8.45 62.20
C VAL A 278 -15.25 7.34 62.66
N VAL A 279 -15.69 6.50 61.73
CA VAL A 279 -16.10 5.12 62.02
C VAL A 279 -14.92 4.24 61.63
N THR A 280 -14.19 3.78 62.63
CA THR A 280 -13.15 2.75 62.49
C THR A 280 -13.80 1.46 61.99
N VAL A 281 -13.75 1.24 60.67
CA VAL A 281 -13.95 -0.10 60.13
C VAL A 281 -12.60 -0.78 60.17
N GLU A 282 -12.45 -1.73 61.09
CA GLU A 282 -11.31 -2.63 61.17
C GLU A 282 -11.14 -3.34 59.83
N SER A 283 -10.13 -2.95 59.06
CA SER A 283 -9.68 -3.77 57.93
C SER A 283 -9.00 -5.00 58.51
N GLN A 284 -9.74 -6.10 58.62
CA GLN A 284 -9.16 -7.42 58.82
C GLN A 284 -8.23 -7.69 57.63
N ALA A 285 -6.94 -7.40 57.82
CA ALA A 285 -5.90 -7.92 56.98
C ALA A 285 -5.88 -9.43 57.22
N GLU A 286 -6.50 -10.19 56.32
CA GLU A 286 -6.33 -11.64 56.32
C GLU A 286 -4.83 -11.94 56.28
N ASP A 287 -4.36 -12.62 57.33
CA ASP A 287 -2.98 -13.01 57.55
C ASP A 287 -2.47 -13.72 56.27
N ASP A 288 -1.29 -13.37 55.76
CA ASP A 288 -0.80 -13.90 54.46
C ASP A 288 -0.72 -15.44 54.43
N ARG A 289 -0.74 -16.08 55.60
CA ARG A 289 -0.80 -17.54 55.81
C ARG A 289 -2.18 -18.16 55.51
N GLN A 290 -3.26 -17.37 55.54
CA GLN A 290 -4.62 -17.79 55.19
C GLN A 290 -4.94 -17.62 53.71
N ARG A 291 -4.13 -16.85 52.97
CA ARG A 291 -4.25 -16.74 51.52
C ARG A 291 -3.98 -18.11 50.90
N ARG A 292 -5.04 -18.78 50.43
CA ARG A 292 -4.90 -20.00 49.62
C ARG A 292 -4.14 -19.63 48.37
N TYR A 293 -2.92 -20.15 48.21
CA TYR A 293 -2.16 -20.01 46.98
C TYR A 293 -3.06 -20.39 45.79
N ASN A 294 -3.11 -19.52 44.78
CA ASN A 294 -3.77 -19.85 43.53
C ASN A 294 -2.94 -20.95 42.86
N THR A 295 -3.33 -22.20 43.09
CA THR A 295 -2.67 -23.37 42.53
C THR A 295 -2.87 -23.34 41.02
N GLN A 296 -1.93 -22.73 40.31
CA GLN A 296 -1.79 -22.87 38.85
C GLN A 296 -1.55 -24.33 38.43
N PHE A 297 -1.38 -25.22 39.40
CA PHE A 297 -1.28 -26.66 39.24
C PHE A 297 -2.66 -27.29 39.38
N ASN A 298 -3.19 -27.85 38.29
CA ASN A 298 -4.42 -28.61 38.28
C ASN A 298 -4.05 -30.12 38.34
N PRO A 299 -4.01 -30.74 39.54
CA PRO A 299 -3.41 -32.06 39.73
C PRO A 299 -4.15 -33.17 38.97
N ASP A 300 -5.41 -32.94 38.60
CA ASP A 300 -6.24 -33.89 37.85
C ASP A 300 -5.79 -34.04 36.39
N LEU A 301 -5.08 -33.05 35.82
CA LEU A 301 -4.52 -33.12 34.47
C LEU A 301 -3.15 -33.82 34.42
N ALA A 302 -2.49 -34.00 35.56
CA ALA A 302 -1.16 -34.60 35.65
C ALA A 302 -1.22 -36.14 35.86
N ARG A 303 -2.42 -36.70 36.00
CA ARG A 303 -2.65 -38.15 36.09
C ARG A 303 -3.38 -38.65 34.85
N SER A 304 -2.62 -38.93 33.79
CA SER A 304 -3.05 -39.77 32.66
C SER A 304 -1.91 -40.68 32.23
#